data_AF-A0AAD4HEW9-F1
#
_entry.id   AF-A0AAD4HEW9-F1
#
_cell.length_a   1.000
_cell.length_b   1.000
_cell.length_c   1.000
_cell.angle_alpha   90.00
_cell.angle_beta   90.00
_cell.angle_gamma   90.00
#
_symmetry.space_group_name_H-M   'P 1'
#
loop_
_entity.id
_entity.type
_entity.pdbx_description
1 polymer ?
#
loop_
_entity_poly.entity_id
_entity_poly.type
_entity_poly.pdbx_seq_one_letter_code
_entity_poly.pdbx_strand_id
1 'polypeptide(L)'
;MLSQALESGRRISWHIMTLFLFTKSDVLTVLVPITLSTFAAAPHPDVTRVLDIIIWIWLHLLKHDICNQMQDPEEDQKNKPYRPLPAGLITAQNAADVRWLLLPVCLIFSATYGIKALACSAFLEALSIWYNEFGGDETGLSKNLLTTIAYATLELGATAVIGSSIDSIWVHAVAFSSVVFATTIHAQDFKYEEGDRLAGRRTLVTLFPDFARTSMMIGIPLWSLCLSRLWKVDLISSIAFIAYGTIIGARFMVYRTAGAHKQSCKLYSLWYTLVHLLPGYWRFFNST
;
A
#
# COMPACT_ATOMS: atom_id res chain seq x y z
N MET A 1 20.66 -14.16 -34.99
CA MET A 1 19.29 -13.61 -34.88
C MET A 1 18.52 -14.23 -33.72
N LEU A 2 18.29 -15.57 -33.68
CA LEU A 2 17.60 -16.21 -32.55
C LEU A 2 18.35 -16.05 -31.20
N SER A 3 19.67 -16.19 -31.20
CA SER A 3 20.52 -16.01 -30.00
C SER A 3 20.47 -14.59 -29.43
N GLN A 4 20.57 -13.57 -30.28
CA GLN A 4 20.45 -12.16 -29.90
C GLN A 4 19.06 -11.83 -29.37
N ALA A 5 17.99 -12.34 -30.01
CA ALA A 5 16.62 -12.16 -29.52
C ALA A 5 16.39 -12.80 -28.15
N LEU A 6 16.94 -14.01 -27.92
CA LEU A 6 16.90 -14.68 -26.61
C LEU A 6 17.68 -13.90 -25.55
N GLU A 7 18.82 -13.32 -25.90
CA GLU A 7 19.63 -12.52 -24.99
C GLU A 7 18.94 -11.20 -24.62
N SER A 8 18.35 -10.50 -25.61
CA SER A 8 17.52 -9.31 -25.38
C SER A 8 16.33 -9.62 -24.49
N GLY A 9 15.63 -10.74 -24.74
CA GLY A 9 14.51 -11.19 -23.90
C GLY A 9 14.91 -11.44 -22.45
N ARG A 10 16.06 -12.09 -22.22
CA ARG A 10 16.62 -12.30 -20.88
C ARG A 10 16.93 -10.98 -20.17
N ARG A 11 17.53 -10.01 -20.86
CA ARG A 11 17.84 -8.69 -20.29
C ARG A 11 16.57 -7.93 -19.91
N ILE A 12 15.56 -7.90 -20.78
CA ILE A 12 14.28 -7.26 -20.49
C ILE A 12 13.60 -7.91 -19.28
N SER A 13 13.53 -9.24 -19.26
CA SER A 13 12.96 -9.99 -18.13
C SER A 13 13.69 -9.68 -16.82
N TRP A 14 15.02 -9.57 -16.86
CA TRP A 14 15.82 -9.20 -15.70
C TRP A 14 15.49 -7.78 -15.21
N HIS A 15 15.38 -6.78 -16.11
CA HIS A 15 15.00 -5.43 -15.72
C HIS A 15 13.59 -5.36 -15.13
N ILE A 16 12.61 -6.03 -15.73
CA ILE A 16 11.24 -6.09 -15.22
C ILE A 16 11.21 -6.74 -13.83
N MET A 17 11.96 -7.84 -13.64
CA MET A 17 12.08 -8.49 -12.34
C MET A 17 12.70 -7.55 -11.31
N THR A 18 13.75 -6.80 -11.67
CA THR A 18 14.36 -5.81 -10.77
C THR A 18 13.36 -4.72 -10.37
N LEU A 19 12.57 -4.19 -11.31
CA LEU A 19 11.52 -3.21 -10.99
C LEU A 19 10.42 -3.81 -10.11
N PHE A 20 10.02 -5.05 -10.36
CA PHE A 20 9.06 -5.75 -9.51
C PHE A 20 9.60 -5.98 -8.09
N LEU A 21 10.88 -6.31 -7.94
CA LEU A 21 11.49 -6.54 -6.63
C LEU A 21 11.52 -5.28 -5.75
N PHE A 22 11.51 -4.07 -6.33
CA PHE A 22 11.32 -2.84 -5.56
C PHE A 22 9.98 -2.85 -4.80
N THR A 23 8.91 -3.27 -5.49
CA THR A 23 7.51 -3.15 -5.06
C THR A 23 6.90 -4.42 -4.48
N LYS A 24 7.66 -5.54 -4.47
CA LYS A 24 7.17 -6.87 -4.09
C LYS A 24 6.48 -6.92 -2.72
N SER A 25 6.98 -6.19 -1.72
CA SER A 25 6.35 -6.12 -0.39
C SER A 25 4.98 -5.47 -0.43
N ASP A 26 4.78 -4.57 -1.37
CA ASP A 26 3.70 -3.60 -1.38
C ASP A 26 2.58 -3.95 -2.35
N VAL A 27 2.74 -5.07 -3.07
CA VAL A 27 1.68 -5.68 -3.88
C VAL A 27 0.43 -5.96 -3.05
N LEU A 28 0.59 -6.55 -1.85
CA LEU A 28 -0.54 -6.94 -0.99
C LEU A 28 -0.97 -5.83 -0.02
N THR A 29 -0.20 -4.75 0.13
CA THR A 29 -0.52 -3.65 1.06
C THR A 29 -1.07 -2.42 0.34
N VAL A 30 -0.66 -2.20 -0.92
CA VAL A 30 -1.01 -1.02 -1.71
C VAL A 30 -1.65 -1.41 -3.04
N LEU A 31 -0.93 -2.12 -3.92
CA LEU A 31 -1.37 -2.32 -5.31
C LEU A 31 -2.72 -3.04 -5.40
N VAL A 32 -2.84 -4.21 -4.77
CA VAL A 32 -4.08 -5.00 -4.81
C VAL A 32 -5.22 -4.29 -4.07
N PRO A 33 -5.05 -3.81 -2.82
CA PRO A 33 -6.13 -3.12 -2.11
C PRO A 33 -6.65 -1.86 -2.83
N ILE A 34 -5.77 -0.98 -3.33
CA ILE A 34 -6.20 0.26 -4.01
C ILE A 34 -6.87 -0.04 -5.34
N THR A 35 -6.37 -1.03 -6.09
CA THR A 35 -7.00 -1.47 -7.35
C THR A 35 -8.45 -1.93 -7.07
N LEU A 36 -8.63 -2.79 -6.07
CA LEU A 36 -9.94 -3.32 -5.70
C LEU A 36 -10.85 -2.25 -5.09
N SER A 37 -10.31 -1.36 -4.26
CA SER A 37 -11.00 -0.19 -3.70
C SER A 37 -11.57 0.68 -4.80
N THR A 38 -10.74 0.98 -5.81
CA THR A 38 -11.14 1.82 -6.96
C THR A 38 -12.38 1.25 -7.65
N PHE A 39 -12.42 -0.06 -7.88
CA PHE A 39 -13.58 -0.71 -8.48
C PHE A 39 -14.80 -0.79 -7.55
N ALA A 40 -14.58 -1.10 -6.27
CA ALA A 40 -15.65 -1.29 -5.30
C ALA A 40 -16.31 0.04 -4.90
N ALA A 41 -15.52 1.10 -4.78
CA ALA A 41 -15.96 2.40 -4.32
C ALA A 41 -16.51 3.28 -5.46
N ALA A 42 -16.12 3.07 -6.72
CA ALA A 42 -16.60 3.87 -7.85
C ALA A 42 -18.05 3.51 -8.26
N PRO A 43 -18.93 4.49 -8.57
CA PRO A 43 -20.32 4.21 -9.00
C PRO A 43 -20.40 3.58 -10.39
N HIS A 44 -19.56 4.04 -11.33
CA HIS A 44 -19.53 3.57 -12.71
C HIS A 44 -18.07 3.47 -13.18
N PRO A 45 -17.33 2.43 -12.76
CA PRO A 45 -15.94 2.24 -13.19
C PRO A 45 -15.86 1.76 -14.64
N ASP A 46 -14.99 2.36 -15.45
CA ASP A 46 -14.65 1.82 -16.77
C ASP A 46 -13.72 0.61 -16.62
N VAL A 47 -14.30 -0.59 -16.72
CA VAL A 47 -13.58 -1.87 -16.57
C VAL A 47 -12.49 -2.09 -17.61
N THR A 48 -12.54 -1.40 -18.74
CA THR A 48 -11.51 -1.50 -19.78
C THR A 48 -10.18 -0.88 -19.32
N ARG A 49 -10.23 0.01 -18.32
CA ARG A 49 -9.06 0.71 -17.74
C ARG A 49 -8.42 -0.04 -16.57
N VAL A 50 -8.74 -1.31 -16.35
CA VAL A 50 -8.15 -2.12 -15.28
C VAL A 50 -6.62 -2.17 -15.36
N LEU A 51 -6.06 -2.31 -16.56
CA LEU A 51 -4.60 -2.33 -16.73
C LEU A 51 -4.01 -0.94 -16.50
N ASP A 52 -4.70 0.10 -16.95
CA ASP A 52 -4.27 1.49 -16.80
C ASP A 52 -4.15 1.88 -15.33
N ILE A 53 -5.14 1.54 -14.50
CA ILE A 53 -5.07 1.83 -13.06
C ILE A 53 -3.96 1.03 -12.37
N ILE A 54 -3.77 -0.25 -12.73
CA ILE A 54 -2.73 -1.09 -12.14
C ILE A 54 -1.35 -0.51 -12.48
N ILE A 55 -1.14 -0.12 -13.74
CA ILE A 55 0.10 0.53 -14.20
C ILE A 55 0.27 1.88 -13.50
N TRP A 56 -0.79 2.69 -13.41
CA TRP A 56 -0.74 4.00 -12.77
C TRP A 56 -0.33 3.89 -11.30
N ILE A 57 -1.00 3.03 -10.52
CA ILE A 57 -0.69 2.79 -9.11
C ILE A 57 0.74 2.24 -8.99
N TRP A 58 1.11 1.27 -9.83
CA TRP A 58 2.43 0.64 -9.77
C TRP A 58 3.57 1.61 -10.09
N LEU A 59 3.41 2.53 -11.04
CA LEU A 59 4.43 3.55 -11.36
C LEU A 59 4.71 4.47 -10.17
N HIS A 60 3.66 4.96 -9.50
CA HIS A 60 3.81 5.83 -8.33
C HIS A 60 4.38 5.06 -7.14
N LEU A 61 3.94 3.82 -6.92
CA LEU A 61 4.47 2.93 -5.90
C LEU A 61 5.96 2.61 -6.15
N LEU A 62 6.33 2.27 -7.38
CA LEU A 62 7.70 1.99 -7.79
C LEU A 62 8.62 3.17 -7.49
N LYS A 63 8.20 4.39 -7.85
CA LYS A 63 8.97 5.58 -7.54
C LYS A 63 9.16 5.75 -6.03
N HIS A 64 8.08 5.63 -5.26
CA HIS A 64 8.14 5.73 -3.80
C HIS A 64 9.09 4.70 -3.19
N ASP A 65 9.02 3.44 -3.63
CA ASP A 65 9.88 2.37 -3.13
C ASP A 65 11.35 2.57 -3.50
N ILE A 66 11.65 3.11 -4.70
CA ILE A 66 13.03 3.46 -5.06
C ILE A 66 13.56 4.54 -4.12
N CYS A 67 12.78 5.61 -3.87
CA CYS A 67 13.17 6.68 -2.94
C CYS A 67 13.44 6.11 -1.54
N ASN A 68 12.50 5.32 -1.00
CA ASN A 68 12.61 4.76 0.34
C ASN A 68 13.82 3.81 0.47
N GLN A 69 14.13 3.03 -0.56
CA GLN A 69 15.30 2.13 -0.54
C GLN A 69 16.63 2.88 -0.62
N MET A 70 16.65 4.05 -1.26
CA MET A 70 17.85 4.88 -1.36
C MET A 70 18.19 5.57 -0.03
N GLN A 71 17.19 5.88 0.80
CA GLN A 71 17.40 6.54 2.09
C GLN A 71 18.09 5.62 3.11
N ASP A 72 17.55 4.42 3.31
CA ASP A 72 17.99 3.50 4.38
C ASP A 72 18.37 2.11 3.85
N PRO A 73 19.43 1.99 3.01
CA PRO A 73 19.83 0.71 2.42
C PRO A 73 20.29 -0.32 3.46
N GLU A 74 20.87 0.13 4.58
CA GLU A 74 21.31 -0.75 5.67
C GLU A 74 20.11 -1.37 6.43
N GLU A 75 19.03 -0.61 6.62
CA GLU A 75 17.79 -1.12 7.20
C GLU A 75 17.21 -2.22 6.31
N ASP A 76 17.08 -1.92 5.02
CA ASP A 76 16.52 -2.88 4.07
C ASP A 76 17.42 -4.10 3.90
N GLN A 77 18.74 -4.00 4.11
CA GLN A 77 19.62 -5.18 4.14
C GLN A 77 19.25 -6.15 5.27
N LYS A 78 18.85 -5.63 6.44
CA LYS A 78 18.41 -6.46 7.58
C LYS A 78 16.99 -6.99 7.37
N ASN A 79 16.06 -6.12 6.99
CA ASN A 79 14.62 -6.42 6.95
C ASN A 79 14.17 -7.08 5.63
N LYS A 80 14.76 -6.67 4.51
CA LYS A 80 14.31 -6.99 3.15
C LYS A 80 15.52 -7.21 2.21
N PRO A 81 16.42 -8.18 2.50
CA PRO A 81 17.67 -8.38 1.75
C PRO A 81 17.49 -8.71 0.27
N TYR A 82 16.27 -9.07 -0.15
CA TYR A 82 15.93 -9.34 -1.55
C TYR A 82 15.62 -8.07 -2.37
N ARG A 83 15.49 -6.90 -1.73
CA ARG A 83 15.24 -5.63 -2.41
C ARG A 83 16.42 -5.27 -3.33
N PRO A 84 16.18 -4.61 -4.47
CA PRO A 84 17.21 -4.42 -5.49
C PRO A 84 18.50 -3.73 -5.02
N LEU A 85 18.40 -2.67 -4.22
CA LEU A 85 19.58 -1.96 -3.71
C LEU A 85 20.37 -2.81 -2.70
N PRO A 86 19.76 -3.36 -1.63
CA PRO A 86 20.47 -4.25 -0.70
C PRO A 86 21.05 -5.52 -1.34
N ALA A 87 20.38 -6.07 -2.35
CA ALA A 87 20.82 -7.26 -3.07
C ALA A 87 21.93 -6.96 -4.11
N GLY A 88 22.29 -5.69 -4.32
CA GLY A 88 23.25 -5.29 -5.35
C GLY A 88 22.79 -5.54 -6.78
N LEU A 89 21.47 -5.66 -7.01
CA LEU A 89 20.89 -5.87 -8.35
C LEU A 89 20.95 -4.60 -9.19
N ILE A 90 21.03 -3.43 -8.56
CA ILE A 90 21.14 -2.12 -9.21
C ILE A 90 22.04 -1.22 -8.36
N THR A 91 22.81 -0.32 -9.00
CA THR A 91 23.62 0.66 -8.28
C THR A 91 22.75 1.79 -7.75
N ALA A 92 23.19 2.47 -6.68
CA ALA A 92 22.49 3.64 -6.15
C ALA A 92 22.33 4.76 -7.20
N GLN A 93 23.35 4.98 -8.03
CA GLN A 93 23.28 5.95 -9.12
C GLN A 93 22.20 5.58 -10.15
N ASN A 94 22.17 4.33 -10.61
CA ASN A 94 21.17 3.90 -11.58
C ASN A 94 19.75 3.95 -10.98
N ALA A 95 19.59 3.64 -9.69
CA ALA A 95 18.32 3.79 -9.00
C ALA A 95 17.87 5.26 -8.94
N ALA A 96 18.80 6.20 -8.67
CA ALA A 96 18.53 7.63 -8.71
C ALA A 96 18.09 8.09 -10.12
N ASP A 97 18.77 7.61 -11.16
CA ASP A 97 18.42 7.93 -12.55
C ASP A 97 17.00 7.42 -12.89
N VAL A 98 16.65 6.19 -12.48
CA VAL A 98 15.31 5.64 -12.65
C VAL A 98 14.28 6.45 -11.86
N ARG A 99 14.57 6.87 -10.62
CA ARG A 99 13.68 7.73 -9.82
C ARG A 99 13.36 9.04 -10.55
N TRP A 100 14.38 9.71 -11.10
CA TRP A 100 14.19 10.97 -11.82
C TRP A 100 13.50 10.78 -13.17
N LEU A 101 13.72 9.66 -13.85
CA LEU A 101 12.99 9.29 -15.06
C LEU A 101 11.50 9.01 -14.78
N LEU A 102 11.19 8.38 -13.64
CA LEU A 102 9.81 8.06 -13.27
C LEU A 102 8.95 9.30 -13.01
N LEU A 103 9.55 10.42 -12.61
CA LEU A 103 8.82 11.68 -12.37
C LEU A 103 8.07 12.17 -13.63
N PRO A 104 8.75 12.50 -14.75
CA PRO A 104 8.03 12.93 -15.96
C PRO A 104 7.16 11.80 -16.52
N VAL A 105 7.54 10.52 -16.37
CA VAL A 105 6.69 9.39 -16.81
C VAL A 105 5.36 9.37 -16.06
N CYS A 106 5.36 9.50 -14.73
CA CYS A 106 4.15 9.54 -13.92
C CYS A 106 3.27 10.74 -14.29
N LEU A 107 3.85 11.93 -14.46
CA LEU A 107 3.10 13.14 -14.82
C LEU A 107 2.50 13.05 -16.23
N ILE A 108 3.28 12.63 -17.23
CA ILE A 108 2.82 12.50 -18.62
C ILE A 108 1.74 11.42 -18.71
N PHE A 109 1.96 10.25 -18.10
CA PHE A 109 0.97 9.17 -18.11
C PHE A 109 -0.33 9.62 -17.45
N SER A 110 -0.27 10.41 -16.38
CA SER A 110 -1.47 10.92 -15.70
C SER A 110 -2.19 12.01 -16.47
N ALA A 111 -1.46 12.82 -17.25
CA ALA A 111 -2.05 13.84 -18.10
C ALA A 111 -2.96 13.25 -19.20
N THR A 112 -2.73 12.01 -19.65
CA THR A 112 -3.61 11.34 -20.63
C THR A 112 -5.01 11.05 -20.08
N TYR A 113 -5.17 11.01 -18.76
CA TYR A 113 -6.44 10.80 -18.05
C TYR A 113 -7.07 12.11 -17.53
N GLY A 114 -6.47 13.26 -17.83
CA GLY A 114 -7.00 14.58 -17.51
C GLY A 114 -6.47 15.22 -16.23
N ILE A 115 -6.93 16.44 -15.96
CA ILE A 115 -6.34 17.33 -14.94
C ILE A 115 -6.41 16.77 -13.51
N LYS A 116 -7.43 15.98 -13.17
CA LYS A 116 -7.58 15.39 -11.84
C LYS A 116 -6.50 14.33 -11.57
N ALA A 117 -6.26 13.43 -12.53
CA ALA A 117 -5.21 12.42 -12.41
C ALA A 117 -3.82 13.09 -12.34
N LEU A 118 -3.57 14.08 -13.22
CA LEU A 118 -2.34 14.87 -13.19
C LEU A 118 -2.11 15.58 -11.85
N ALA A 119 -3.15 16.20 -11.28
CA ALA A 119 -3.06 16.87 -9.99
C ALA A 119 -2.73 15.89 -8.84
N CYS A 120 -3.33 14.69 -8.86
CA CYS A 120 -3.01 13.64 -7.87
C CYS A 120 -1.55 13.20 -7.98
N SER A 121 -1.04 13.00 -9.21
CA SER A 121 0.36 12.68 -9.42
C SER A 121 1.29 13.78 -8.95
N ALA A 122 1.04 15.03 -9.36
CA ALA A 122 1.84 16.17 -8.89
C ALA A 122 1.85 16.29 -7.36
N PHE A 123 0.71 16.03 -6.71
CA PHE A 123 0.61 16.01 -5.25
C PHE A 123 1.39 14.84 -4.62
N LEU A 124 1.30 13.63 -5.18
CA LEU A 124 2.13 12.49 -4.77
C LEU A 124 3.62 12.81 -4.89
N GLU A 125 4.03 13.54 -5.93
CA GLU A 125 5.43 13.98 -6.07
C GLU A 125 5.85 14.99 -5.02
N ALA A 126 4.99 15.97 -4.72
CA ALA A 126 5.24 16.91 -3.64
C ALA A 126 5.36 16.19 -2.28
N LEU A 127 4.46 15.22 -2.00
CA LEU A 127 4.52 14.40 -0.78
C LEU A 127 5.80 13.55 -0.75
N SER A 128 6.19 12.94 -1.86
CA SER A 128 7.42 12.14 -1.92
C SER A 128 8.65 13.00 -1.67
N ILE A 129 8.71 14.21 -2.23
CA ILE A 129 9.82 15.14 -1.98
C ILE A 129 9.84 15.57 -0.50
N TRP A 130 8.68 15.90 0.08
CA TRP A 130 8.61 16.23 1.51
C TRP A 130 9.06 15.07 2.38
N TYR A 131 8.49 13.88 2.13
CA TYR A 131 8.82 12.67 2.87
C TYR A 131 10.31 12.37 2.83
N ASN A 132 10.97 12.47 1.66
CA ASN A 132 12.35 12.00 1.50
C ASN A 132 13.43 13.07 1.63
N GLU A 133 13.17 14.30 1.20
CA GLU A 133 14.19 15.36 1.07
C GLU A 133 14.07 16.44 2.15
N PHE A 134 12.89 16.59 2.75
CA PHE A 134 12.62 17.61 3.78
C PHE A 134 12.31 17.01 5.16
N GLY A 135 12.76 15.77 5.41
CA GLY A 135 12.66 15.12 6.72
C GLY A 135 11.23 14.80 7.17
N GLY A 136 10.30 14.67 6.22
CA GLY A 136 8.90 14.33 6.54
C GLY A 136 8.74 12.97 7.23
N ASP A 137 9.72 12.09 7.11
CA ASP A 137 9.74 10.74 7.70
C ASP A 137 10.50 10.65 9.04
N GLU A 138 11.15 11.73 9.49
CA GLU A 138 11.99 11.75 10.70
C GLU A 138 11.22 11.42 11.98
N THR A 139 9.92 11.77 12.02
CA THR A 139 9.05 11.45 13.15
C THR A 139 8.02 10.40 12.75
N GLY A 140 7.77 9.42 13.63
CA GLY A 140 6.81 8.35 13.35
C GLY A 140 5.39 8.85 13.06
N LEU A 141 4.97 9.96 13.67
CA LEU A 141 3.66 10.58 13.41
C LEU A 141 3.60 11.22 12.03
N SER A 142 4.60 12.03 11.67
CA SER A 142 4.67 12.68 10.35
C SER A 142 4.76 11.64 9.24
N LYS A 143 5.60 10.61 9.43
CA LYS A 143 5.70 9.45 8.54
C LYS A 143 4.34 8.81 8.28
N ASN A 144 3.63 8.40 9.32
CA ASN A 144 2.33 7.75 9.19
C ASN A 144 1.26 8.66 8.57
N LEU A 145 1.27 9.95 8.91
CA LEU A 145 0.36 10.94 8.33
C LEU A 145 0.60 11.10 6.82
N LEU A 146 1.85 11.32 6.41
CA LEU A 146 2.22 11.46 5.00
C LEU A 146 1.90 10.18 4.21
N THR A 147 2.18 9.00 4.77
CA THR A 147 1.81 7.73 4.13
C THR A 147 0.31 7.58 3.99
N THR A 148 -0.48 7.98 4.99
CA THR A 148 -1.96 7.94 4.91
C THR A 148 -2.49 8.89 3.85
N ILE A 149 -1.96 10.12 3.78
CA ILE A 149 -2.34 11.12 2.75
C ILE A 149 -1.97 10.61 1.35
N ALA A 150 -0.77 10.01 1.19
CA ALA A 150 -0.35 9.42 -0.06
C ALA A 150 -1.28 8.28 -0.48
N TYR A 151 -1.69 7.43 0.47
CA TYR A 151 -2.65 6.34 0.22
C TYR A 151 -4.00 6.85 -0.30
N ALA A 152 -4.59 7.85 0.38
CA ALA A 152 -5.84 8.47 -0.04
C ALA A 152 -5.71 9.17 -1.42
N THR A 153 -4.54 9.77 -1.68
CA THR A 153 -4.26 10.42 -2.98
C THR A 153 -4.15 9.38 -4.10
N LEU A 154 -3.57 8.20 -3.83
CA LEU A 154 -3.55 7.09 -4.78
C LEU A 154 -4.97 6.60 -5.10
N GLU A 155 -5.86 6.48 -4.10
CA GLU A 155 -7.27 6.11 -4.35
C GLU A 155 -8.00 7.17 -5.21
N LEU A 156 -7.78 8.46 -4.91
CA LEU A 156 -8.34 9.56 -5.70
C LEU A 156 -7.83 9.56 -7.14
N GLY A 157 -6.51 9.41 -7.33
CA GLY A 157 -5.89 9.37 -8.65
C GLY A 157 -6.33 8.16 -9.47
N ALA A 158 -6.37 6.97 -8.86
CA ALA A 158 -6.87 5.76 -9.52
C ALA A 158 -8.34 5.90 -9.94
N THR A 159 -9.16 6.57 -9.13
CA THR A 159 -10.56 6.89 -9.47
C THR A 159 -10.67 7.87 -10.64
N ALA A 160 -9.74 8.83 -10.76
CA ALA A 160 -9.67 9.69 -11.93
C ALA A 160 -9.26 8.91 -13.19
N VAL A 161 -8.28 8.01 -13.08
CA VAL A 161 -7.80 7.17 -14.20
C VAL A 161 -8.88 6.22 -14.69
N ILE A 162 -9.62 5.57 -13.79
CA ILE A 162 -10.73 4.67 -14.15
C ILE A 162 -11.94 5.43 -14.75
N GLY A 163 -11.90 6.76 -14.76
CA GLY A 163 -12.93 7.59 -15.39
C GLY A 163 -14.24 7.66 -14.63
N SER A 164 -14.24 7.41 -13.31
CA SER A 164 -15.46 7.45 -12.51
C SER A 164 -15.64 8.77 -11.75
N SER A 165 -16.85 9.02 -11.28
CA SER A 165 -17.20 10.17 -10.45
C SER A 165 -16.97 9.90 -8.97
N ILE A 166 -16.90 10.98 -8.19
CA ILE A 166 -16.83 10.94 -6.74
C ILE A 166 -18.23 11.20 -6.20
N ASP A 167 -18.83 10.20 -5.56
CA ASP A 167 -20.10 10.33 -4.85
C ASP A 167 -19.90 10.15 -3.34
N SER A 168 -21.01 10.18 -2.58
CA SER A 168 -20.94 10.02 -1.14
C SER A 168 -20.37 8.67 -0.71
N ILE A 169 -20.73 7.57 -1.38
CA ILE A 169 -20.23 6.22 -1.06
C ILE A 169 -18.71 6.17 -1.21
N TRP A 170 -18.18 6.73 -2.31
CA TRP A 170 -16.74 6.84 -2.51
C TRP A 170 -16.05 7.64 -1.41
N VAL A 171 -16.61 8.80 -1.03
CA VAL A 171 -16.05 9.64 0.05
C VAL A 171 -15.99 8.88 1.37
N HIS A 172 -17.05 8.15 1.72
CA HIS A 172 -17.04 7.31 2.93
C HIS A 172 -16.02 6.18 2.81
N ALA A 173 -15.91 5.52 1.66
CA ALA A 173 -14.94 4.46 1.42
C ALA A 173 -13.50 4.92 1.69
N VAL A 174 -13.08 6.02 1.06
CA VAL A 174 -11.72 6.56 1.21
C VAL A 174 -11.47 7.10 2.61
N ALA A 175 -12.45 7.80 3.21
CA ALA A 175 -12.31 8.32 4.57
C ALA A 175 -12.14 7.19 5.59
N PHE A 176 -13.01 6.18 5.57
CA PHE A 176 -12.92 5.05 6.51
C PHE A 176 -11.69 4.17 6.22
N SER A 177 -11.34 3.95 4.95
CA SER A 177 -10.10 3.25 4.59
C SER A 177 -8.87 3.96 5.17
N SER A 178 -8.79 5.28 5.00
CA SER A 178 -7.68 6.09 5.52
C SER A 178 -7.58 6.04 7.05
N VAL A 179 -8.71 6.09 7.77
CA VAL A 179 -8.72 6.01 9.24
C VAL A 179 -8.37 4.60 9.72
N VAL A 180 -8.88 3.56 9.07
CA VAL A 180 -8.50 2.17 9.35
C VAL A 180 -7.00 2.04 9.15
N PHE A 181 -6.48 2.44 7.99
CA PHE A 181 -5.05 2.41 7.68
C PHE A 181 -4.21 3.12 8.75
N ALA A 182 -4.53 4.38 9.06
CA ALA A 182 -3.77 5.17 10.02
C ALA A 182 -3.73 4.53 11.42
N THR A 183 -4.81 3.86 11.83
CA THR A 183 -4.90 3.21 13.14
C THR A 183 -4.35 1.79 13.16
N THR A 184 -4.09 1.18 11.99
CA THR A 184 -3.61 -0.20 11.88
C THR A 184 -2.33 -0.39 11.07
N ILE A 185 -1.70 0.69 10.58
CA ILE A 185 -0.49 0.64 9.73
C ILE A 185 0.67 -0.11 10.39
N HIS A 186 0.82 0.01 11.71
CA HIS A 186 1.86 -0.66 12.49
C HIS A 186 1.71 -2.19 12.52
N ALA A 187 0.60 -2.75 12.03
CA ALA A 187 0.47 -4.19 11.77
C ALA A 187 1.61 -4.69 10.87
N GLN A 188 2.08 -3.87 9.91
CA GLN A 188 3.15 -4.24 8.98
C GLN A 188 4.54 -4.20 9.61
N ASP A 189 4.72 -3.46 10.71
CA ASP A 189 6.02 -3.29 11.36
C ASP A 189 6.41 -4.52 12.20
N PHE A 190 5.44 -5.32 12.67
CA PHE A 190 5.72 -6.52 13.47
C PHE A 190 6.67 -7.51 12.82
N LYS A 191 6.59 -7.70 11.49
CA LYS A 191 7.48 -8.63 10.77
C LYS A 191 8.93 -8.12 10.67
N TYR A 192 9.16 -6.85 10.99
CA TYR A 192 10.44 -6.14 10.95
C TYR A 192 10.94 -5.73 12.35
N GLU A 193 10.20 -6.07 13.43
CA GLU A 193 10.51 -5.68 14.81
C GLU A 193 11.97 -5.94 15.20
N GLU A 194 12.51 -7.12 14.86
CA GLU A 194 13.89 -7.47 15.19
C GLU A 194 14.92 -6.63 14.42
N GLY A 195 14.74 -6.47 13.11
CA GLY A 195 15.66 -5.68 12.29
C GLY A 195 15.57 -4.19 12.61
N ASP A 196 14.37 -3.67 12.88
CA ASP A 196 14.13 -2.31 13.35
C ASP A 196 14.84 -2.05 14.69
N ARG A 197 14.76 -2.99 15.65
CA ARG A 197 15.47 -2.89 16.93
C ARG A 197 16.98 -2.88 16.74
N LEU A 198 17.51 -3.74 15.87
CA LEU A 198 18.95 -3.80 15.54
C LEU A 198 19.43 -2.59 14.72
N ALA A 199 18.53 -1.87 14.07
CA ALA A 199 18.81 -0.62 13.35
C ALA A 199 18.55 0.62 14.22
N GLY A 200 18.13 0.45 15.49
CA GLY A 200 17.83 1.57 16.38
C GLY A 200 16.56 2.36 16.00
N ARG A 201 15.68 1.78 15.19
CA ARG A 201 14.47 2.46 14.71
C ARG A 201 13.41 2.58 15.81
N ARG A 202 12.76 3.75 15.80
CA ARG A 202 11.72 4.14 16.75
C ARG A 202 10.33 3.98 16.11
N THR A 203 9.86 2.74 16.00
CA THR A 203 8.50 2.42 15.52
C THR A 203 7.55 2.21 16.70
N LEU A 204 6.23 2.21 16.46
CA LEU A 204 5.26 1.93 17.52
C LEU A 204 5.48 0.54 18.13
N VAL A 205 5.87 -0.43 17.31
CA VAL A 205 6.14 -1.81 17.74
C VAL A 205 7.39 -1.89 18.61
N THR A 206 8.45 -1.14 18.31
CA THR A 206 9.69 -1.16 19.12
C THR A 206 9.59 -0.31 20.38
N LEU A 207 8.90 0.84 20.33
CA LEU A 207 8.77 1.75 21.48
C LEU A 207 7.68 1.32 22.48
N PHE A 208 6.54 0.83 21.97
CA PHE A 208 5.37 0.51 22.78
C PHE A 208 4.77 -0.86 22.40
N PRO A 209 5.53 -1.96 22.55
CA PRO A 209 5.15 -3.28 22.03
C PRO A 209 3.81 -3.78 22.57
N ASP A 210 3.53 -3.58 23.86
CA ASP A 210 2.27 -4.03 24.46
C ASP A 210 1.06 -3.22 23.97
N PHE A 211 1.23 -1.91 23.78
CA PHE A 211 0.19 -1.07 23.18
C PHE A 211 -0.02 -1.42 21.70
N ALA A 212 1.06 -1.64 20.93
CA ALA A 212 0.97 -2.03 19.53
C ALA A 212 0.20 -3.35 19.36
N ARG A 213 0.39 -4.32 20.27
CA ARG A 213 -0.31 -5.61 20.23
C ARG A 213 -1.75 -5.51 20.69
N THR A 214 -1.99 -4.79 21.79
CA THR A 214 -3.34 -4.59 22.33
C THR A 214 -4.21 -3.81 21.34
N SER A 215 -3.66 -2.79 20.69
CA SER A 215 -4.35 -2.04 19.64
C SER A 215 -4.71 -2.92 18.43
N MET A 216 -3.89 -3.91 18.05
CA MET A 216 -4.26 -4.88 17.00
C MET A 216 -5.34 -5.85 17.46
N MET A 217 -5.24 -6.34 18.71
CA MET A 217 -6.21 -7.26 19.30
C MET A 217 -7.62 -6.65 19.39
N ILE A 218 -7.71 -5.37 19.73
CA ILE A 218 -8.99 -4.66 19.89
C ILE A 218 -9.42 -3.98 18.58
N GLY A 219 -8.49 -3.32 17.89
CA GLY A 219 -8.77 -2.45 16.75
C GLY A 219 -9.26 -3.21 15.53
N ILE A 220 -8.64 -4.33 15.15
CA ILE A 220 -9.04 -5.09 13.95
C ILE A 220 -10.47 -5.64 14.10
N PRO A 221 -10.86 -6.29 15.22
CA PRO A 221 -12.24 -6.75 15.40
C PRO A 221 -13.25 -5.61 15.50
N LEU A 222 -12.89 -4.52 16.18
CA LEU A 222 -13.74 -3.34 16.31
C LEU A 222 -14.00 -2.70 14.95
N TRP A 223 -12.97 -2.51 14.13
CA TRP A 223 -13.13 -2.04 12.75
C TRP A 223 -13.97 -2.99 11.91
N SER A 224 -13.78 -4.31 12.07
CA SER A 224 -14.60 -5.30 11.36
C SER A 224 -16.09 -5.12 11.69
N LEU A 225 -16.42 -4.92 12.97
CA LEU A 225 -17.79 -4.66 13.42
C LEU A 225 -18.31 -3.32 12.88
N CYS A 226 -17.56 -2.23 13.05
CA CYS A 226 -17.95 -0.89 12.62
C CYS A 226 -18.21 -0.85 11.11
N LEU A 227 -17.33 -1.44 10.31
CA LEU A 227 -17.45 -1.46 8.86
C LEU A 227 -18.59 -2.37 8.39
N SER A 228 -18.80 -3.54 9.02
CA SER A 228 -19.97 -4.37 8.74
C SER A 228 -21.28 -3.62 8.97
N ARG A 229 -21.36 -2.78 10.01
CA ARG A 229 -22.53 -1.94 10.29
C ARG A 229 -22.65 -0.77 9.32
N LEU A 230 -21.55 -0.09 9.03
CA LEU A 230 -21.50 1.03 8.09
C LEU A 230 -22.01 0.60 6.71
N TRP A 231 -21.53 -0.55 6.21
CA TRP A 231 -21.85 -1.07 4.89
C TRP A 231 -23.05 -2.03 4.87
N LYS A 232 -23.84 -2.09 5.96
CA LYS A 232 -25.02 -2.98 6.12
C LYS A 232 -24.79 -4.38 5.56
N VAL A 233 -23.64 -4.96 5.90
CA VAL A 233 -23.28 -6.32 5.49
C VAL A 233 -24.24 -7.30 6.16
N ASP A 234 -24.67 -8.33 5.43
CA ASP A 234 -25.55 -9.37 5.98
C ASP A 234 -24.93 -10.08 7.19
N LEU A 235 -25.78 -10.77 7.95
CA LEU A 235 -25.38 -11.38 9.22
C LEU A 235 -24.25 -12.41 9.06
N ILE A 236 -24.33 -13.28 8.05
CA ILE A 236 -23.38 -14.38 7.86
C ILE A 236 -22.01 -13.81 7.48
N SER A 237 -21.99 -12.92 6.49
CA SER A 237 -20.79 -12.23 6.04
C SER A 237 -20.16 -11.38 7.16
N SER A 238 -20.98 -10.71 7.98
CA SER A 238 -20.52 -9.94 9.14
C SER A 238 -19.87 -10.84 10.20
N ILE A 239 -20.50 -11.96 10.56
CA ILE A 239 -19.94 -12.91 11.53
C ILE A 239 -18.60 -13.45 11.02
N ALA A 240 -18.52 -13.84 9.75
CA ALA A 240 -17.28 -14.34 9.15
C ALA A 240 -16.17 -13.28 9.16
N PHE A 241 -16.49 -12.04 8.79
CA PHE A 241 -15.52 -10.94 8.74
C PHE A 241 -15.01 -10.55 10.14
N ILE A 242 -15.90 -10.46 11.13
CA ILE A 242 -15.52 -10.18 12.53
C ILE A 242 -14.71 -11.33 13.12
N ALA A 243 -15.10 -12.58 12.86
CA ALA A 243 -14.35 -13.75 13.31
C ALA A 243 -12.94 -13.77 12.71
N TYR A 244 -12.81 -13.47 11.41
CA TYR A 244 -11.52 -13.35 10.76
C TYR A 244 -10.66 -12.23 11.36
N GLY A 245 -11.24 -11.04 11.59
CA GLY A 245 -10.56 -9.94 12.28
C GLY A 245 -10.12 -10.29 13.70
N THR A 246 -10.95 -11.02 14.44
CA THR A 246 -10.65 -11.52 15.80
C THR A 246 -9.49 -12.50 15.81
N ILE A 247 -9.46 -13.42 14.85
CA ILE A 247 -8.33 -14.34 14.69
C ILE A 247 -7.05 -13.55 14.44
N ILE A 248 -7.04 -12.57 13.54
CA ILE A 248 -5.85 -11.77 13.24
C ILE A 248 -5.39 -10.96 14.45
N GLY A 249 -6.31 -10.25 15.11
CA GLY A 249 -6.01 -9.48 16.32
C GLY A 249 -5.39 -10.34 17.42
N ALA A 250 -5.99 -11.51 17.69
CA ALA A 250 -5.47 -12.47 18.65
C ALA A 250 -4.08 -13.00 18.26
N ARG A 251 -3.82 -13.21 16.97
CA ARG A 251 -2.50 -13.64 16.50
C ARG A 251 -1.39 -12.64 16.83
N PHE A 252 -1.64 -11.33 16.71
CA PHE A 252 -0.65 -10.30 17.08
C PHE A 252 -0.36 -10.28 18.59
N MET A 253 -1.33 -10.67 19.42
CA MET A 253 -1.15 -10.75 20.87
C MET A 253 -0.40 -12.03 21.30
N VAL A 254 -0.82 -13.18 20.76
CA VAL A 254 -0.36 -14.51 21.20
C VAL A 254 1.01 -14.86 20.61
N TYR A 255 1.24 -14.61 19.32
CA TYR A 255 2.48 -15.03 18.66
C TYR A 255 3.58 -13.97 18.79
N ARG A 256 4.79 -14.45 19.08
CA ARG A 256 5.99 -13.62 19.33
C ARG A 256 7.15 -13.91 18.38
N THR A 257 7.01 -14.86 17.46
CA THR A 257 8.09 -15.24 16.53
C THR A 257 7.98 -14.48 15.21
N ALA A 258 9.13 -14.14 14.61
CA ALA A 258 9.20 -13.41 13.34
C ALA A 258 8.44 -14.13 12.20
N GLY A 259 8.51 -15.47 12.15
CA GLY A 259 7.74 -16.26 11.18
C GLY A 259 6.23 -16.13 11.36
N ALA A 260 5.75 -16.15 12.59
CA ALA A 260 4.33 -15.97 12.89
C ALA A 260 3.86 -14.53 12.61
N HIS A 261 4.69 -13.53 12.88
CA HIS A 261 4.42 -12.13 12.52
C HIS A 261 4.30 -11.96 11.01
N LYS A 262 5.22 -12.51 10.22
CA LYS A 262 5.11 -12.51 8.74
C LYS A 262 3.78 -13.07 8.26
N GLN A 263 3.32 -14.17 8.86
CA GLN A 263 2.00 -14.73 8.54
C GLN A 263 0.85 -13.83 9.00
N SER A 264 0.91 -13.25 10.19
CA SER A 264 -0.11 -12.33 10.70
C SER A 264 -0.22 -11.07 9.83
N CYS A 265 0.90 -10.51 9.35
CA CYS A 265 0.90 -9.37 8.42
C CYS A 265 0.25 -9.73 7.08
N LYS A 266 0.47 -10.94 6.55
CA LYS A 266 -0.20 -11.41 5.32
C LYS A 266 -1.70 -11.54 5.50
N LEU A 267 -2.15 -12.12 6.62
CA LEU A 267 -3.57 -12.25 6.94
C LEU A 267 -4.21 -10.86 7.15
N TYR A 268 -3.51 -9.95 7.81
CA TYR A 268 -3.90 -8.55 7.92
C TYR A 268 -4.01 -7.88 6.55
N SER A 269 -3.06 -8.06 5.64
CA SER A 269 -3.13 -7.50 4.28
C SER A 269 -4.37 -8.00 3.52
N LEU A 270 -4.73 -9.28 3.69
CA LEU A 270 -5.98 -9.81 3.15
C LEU A 270 -7.20 -9.19 3.84
N TRP A 271 -7.22 -9.07 5.16
CA TRP A 271 -8.31 -8.40 5.89
C TRP A 271 -8.50 -6.96 5.43
N TYR A 272 -7.41 -6.22 5.29
CA TYR A 272 -7.42 -4.84 4.81
C TYR A 272 -7.85 -4.75 3.34
N THR A 273 -7.54 -5.75 2.52
CA THR A 273 -8.10 -5.86 1.17
C THR A 273 -9.62 -6.06 1.20
N LEU A 274 -10.13 -6.90 2.12
CA LEU A 274 -11.58 -7.11 2.28
C LEU A 274 -12.29 -5.83 2.74
N VAL A 275 -11.66 -5.02 3.61
CA VAL A 275 -12.19 -3.69 4.01
C VAL A 275 -12.53 -2.84 2.78
N HIS A 276 -11.63 -2.81 1.78
CA HIS A 276 -11.83 -2.05 0.54
C HIS A 276 -12.92 -2.59 -0.39
N LEU A 277 -13.34 -3.84 -0.21
CA LEU A 277 -14.41 -4.45 -1.01
C LEU A 277 -15.81 -4.17 -0.45
N LEU A 278 -15.92 -3.79 0.83
CA LEU A 278 -17.21 -3.54 1.48
C LEU A 278 -18.06 -2.42 0.84
N PRO A 279 -17.49 -1.30 0.33
CA PRO A 279 -18.26 -0.33 -0.45
C PRO A 279 -18.94 -0.96 -1.68
N GLY A 280 -18.26 -1.91 -2.34
CA GLY A 280 -18.78 -2.63 -3.49
C GLY A 280 -19.96 -3.53 -3.11
N TYR A 281 -19.90 -4.19 -1.95
CA TYR A 281 -21.04 -4.92 -1.38
C TYR A 281 -22.24 -3.98 -1.20
N TRP A 282 -22.03 -2.81 -0.59
CA TRP A 282 -23.10 -1.84 -0.43
C TRP A 282 -23.70 -1.42 -1.76
N ARG A 283 -22.86 -1.09 -2.75
CA ARG A 283 -23.36 -0.70 -4.08
C ARG A 283 -24.20 -1.81 -4.71
N PHE A 284 -23.70 -3.03 -4.69
CA PHE A 284 -24.38 -4.14 -5.33
C PHE A 284 -25.76 -4.45 -4.72
N PHE A 285 -25.88 -4.37 -3.38
CA PHE A 285 -27.11 -4.78 -2.68
C PHE A 285 -28.02 -3.63 -2.24
N ASN A 286 -27.53 -2.39 -2.12
CA ASN A 286 -28.26 -1.27 -1.51
C ASN A 286 -28.34 0.00 -2.36
N SER A 287 -27.51 0.18 -3.40
CA SER A 287 -27.66 1.31 -4.32
C SER A 287 -28.53 0.89 -5.52
N THR A 288 -29.85 0.99 -5.34
CA THR A 288 -30.82 1.17 -6.43
C THR A 288 -31.12 2.63 -6.61
#